data_AF-A0A8W8IRF0-F1
#
_entry.id   AF-A0A8W8IRF0-F1
#
_cell.length_a   1.000
_cell.length_b   1.000
_cell.length_c   1.000
_cell.angle_alpha   90.00
_cell.angle_beta   90.00
_cell.angle_gamma   90.00
#
_symmetry.space_group_name_H-M   'P 1'
#
loop_
_entity.id
_entity.type
_entity.pdbx_description
1 polymer ?
#
loop_
_entity_poly.entity_id
_entity_poly.type
_entity_poly.pdbx_seq_one_letter_code
_entity_poly.pdbx_strand_id
1 'polypeptide(L)'
;MSKNRACVLIFVVIGNILELTMLIPLIFSCIVAIPFAAGSDAPCHNIGGTCQDDHLHCSGSYVTGLCSGDAHRRCCSSHTAVDIGGCSGVKIYSRDSWGARRPKSFSTFHTPASLFFIHHTAGHGCHDFNSCAHTLRGIQNYHMDTRGWDDIGYSFLVGQDGNVYEGRGWHHVGAHTQGYNSRGFAASFMGNFMTHLPNAASMNAVKALIACGVQKGYISPSYHLYGHRDVGSTECPGDQLYKEIQSWPHYSHTHP
;
A
#
# COMPACT_ATOMS: atom_id res chain seq x y z
N MET A 1 15.11 -7.77 35.85
CA MET A 1 15.54 -8.94 36.63
C MET A 1 15.19 -8.71 38.10
N SER A 2 14.74 -9.77 38.80
CA SER A 2 14.37 -9.83 40.24
C SER A 2 12.94 -9.36 40.58
N LYS A 3 12.08 -10.08 41.30
CA LYS A 3 11.93 -11.51 41.70
C LYS A 3 10.51 -11.60 42.31
N ASN A 4 9.79 -12.68 41.99
CA ASN A 4 8.55 -13.10 42.65
C ASN A 4 8.72 -13.25 44.16
N ARG A 5 7.68 -12.90 44.94
CA ARG A 5 7.46 -13.48 46.29
C ARG A 5 5.98 -13.80 46.49
N ALA A 6 5.71 -15.09 46.56
CA ALA A 6 4.45 -15.68 47.02
C ALA A 6 4.36 -15.57 48.56
N CYS A 7 3.14 -15.37 49.07
CA CYS A 7 2.86 -15.29 50.49
C CYS A 7 2.35 -16.65 50.99
N VAL A 8 3.06 -17.22 51.97
CA VAL A 8 2.77 -18.51 52.62
C VAL A 8 1.76 -18.27 53.74
N LEU A 9 0.70 -19.08 53.78
CA LEU A 9 -0.34 -19.08 54.81
C LEU A 9 0.06 -20.05 55.93
N ILE A 10 0.26 -19.54 57.15
CA ILE A 10 0.53 -20.34 58.35
C ILE A 10 -0.77 -20.42 59.17
N PHE A 11 -1.28 -21.64 59.37
CA PHE A 11 -2.36 -21.91 60.31
C PHE A 11 -1.78 -22.10 61.71
N VAL A 12 -2.23 -21.29 62.67
CA VAL A 12 -2.04 -21.52 64.10
C VAL A 12 -3.40 -21.88 64.69
N VAL A 13 -3.53 -23.12 65.15
CA VAL A 13 -4.70 -23.64 65.87
C VAL A 13 -4.33 -23.72 67.34
N ILE A 14 -4.87 -22.85 68.20
CA ILE A 14 -5.08 -23.14 69.63
C ILE A 14 -6.24 -22.26 70.13
N GLY A 15 -7.30 -22.87 70.67
CA GLY A 15 -8.39 -22.14 71.34
C GLY A 15 -9.61 -23.02 71.61
N ASN A 16 -9.73 -23.49 72.85
CA ASN A 16 -10.72 -24.41 73.38
C ASN A 16 -11.95 -23.66 73.94
N ILE A 17 -13.09 -24.37 74.04
CA ILE A 17 -14.23 -24.20 74.98
C ILE A 17 -15.44 -23.34 74.56
N LEU A 18 -16.53 -24.09 74.30
CA LEU A 18 -17.95 -23.98 74.68
C LEU A 18 -18.79 -22.68 74.54
N GLU A 19 -20.02 -22.96 74.09
CA GLU A 19 -21.33 -22.37 74.40
C GLU A 19 -22.03 -21.53 73.32
N LEU A 20 -23.30 -21.90 73.19
CA LEU A 20 -24.24 -21.70 72.10
C LEU A 20 -25.25 -20.63 72.54
N THR A 21 -25.32 -19.47 71.91
CA THR A 21 -26.52 -18.59 72.00
C THR A 21 -26.63 -17.62 70.81
N MET A 22 -27.69 -17.82 70.03
CA MET A 22 -28.57 -16.84 69.37
C MET A 22 -27.98 -15.53 68.81
N LEU A 23 -28.12 -15.31 67.50
CA LEU A 23 -29.03 -14.29 66.91
C LEU A 23 -29.01 -14.34 65.37
N ILE A 24 -30.17 -14.70 64.80
CA ILE A 24 -30.61 -14.54 63.40
C ILE A 24 -30.96 -13.04 63.19
N PRO A 25 -31.32 -12.56 61.98
CA PRO A 25 -30.64 -12.43 60.68
C PRO A 25 -30.35 -10.93 60.38
N LEU A 26 -29.67 -10.58 59.29
CA LEU A 26 -30.00 -9.38 58.50
C LEU A 26 -29.35 -9.54 57.12
N ILE A 27 -30.16 -10.00 56.17
CA ILE A 27 -29.88 -9.96 54.74
C ILE A 27 -29.86 -8.47 54.36
N PHE A 28 -28.69 -7.84 54.46
CA PHE A 28 -28.48 -6.49 53.98
C PHE A 28 -27.70 -6.54 52.68
N SER A 29 -28.46 -6.27 51.61
CA SER A 29 -28.05 -5.74 50.32
C SER A 29 -26.56 -5.39 50.18
N CYS A 30 -25.83 -6.20 49.44
CA CYS A 30 -24.75 -5.75 48.59
C CYS A 30 -24.90 -6.50 47.26
N ILE A 31 -25.91 -6.09 46.49
CA ILE A 31 -25.82 -6.17 45.03
C ILE A 31 -24.60 -5.32 44.68
N VAL A 32 -23.43 -5.93 44.63
CA VAL A 32 -22.32 -5.37 43.89
C VAL A 32 -22.81 -5.41 42.45
N ALA A 33 -23.28 -4.26 41.98
CA ALA A 33 -23.35 -3.96 40.58
C ALA A 33 -21.91 -4.09 40.06
N ILE A 34 -21.51 -5.31 39.71
CA ILE A 34 -20.50 -5.49 38.70
C ILE A 34 -21.13 -4.81 37.50
N PRO A 35 -20.57 -3.68 37.01
CA PRO A 35 -20.97 -3.26 35.69
C PRO A 35 -20.54 -4.44 34.82
N PHE A 36 -21.53 -5.19 34.31
CA PHE A 36 -21.33 -5.84 33.04
C PHE A 36 -20.94 -4.68 32.12
N ALA A 37 -19.63 -4.50 31.94
CA ALA A 37 -19.12 -3.76 30.83
C ALA A 37 -19.68 -4.53 29.64
N ALA A 38 -20.82 -4.06 29.13
CA ALA A 38 -21.20 -4.29 27.76
C ALA A 38 -19.93 -3.96 27.00
N GLY A 39 -19.24 -5.00 26.52
CA GLY A 39 -17.97 -4.84 25.83
C GLY A 39 -18.27 -3.96 24.64
N SER A 40 -18.02 -2.67 24.78
CA SER A 40 -18.03 -1.76 23.65
C SER A 40 -16.93 -2.29 22.77
N ASP A 41 -17.32 -2.87 21.65
CA ASP A 41 -16.40 -3.52 20.73
C ASP A 41 -15.24 -2.58 20.42
N ALA A 42 -14.02 -3.08 20.63
CA ALA A 42 -12.83 -2.29 20.42
C ALA A 42 -12.73 -1.88 18.95
N PRO A 43 -12.20 -0.68 18.66
CA PRO A 43 -11.87 -0.34 17.29
C PRO A 43 -10.81 -1.31 16.76
N CYS A 44 -10.90 -1.63 15.48
CA CYS A 44 -9.94 -2.50 14.83
C CYS A 44 -8.53 -1.90 14.90
N HIS A 45 -7.52 -2.76 15.01
CA HIS A 45 -6.15 -2.27 15.10
C HIS A 45 -5.71 -1.64 13.78
N ASN A 46 -5.33 -0.36 13.81
CA ASN A 46 -4.77 0.41 12.69
C ASN A 46 -5.68 0.57 11.45
N ILE A 47 -6.98 0.23 11.54
CA ILE A 47 -8.01 0.60 10.56
C ILE A 47 -9.30 1.05 11.28
N GLY A 48 -10.12 1.87 10.63
CA GLY A 48 -11.46 2.17 11.13
C GLY A 48 -12.38 0.93 11.06
N GLY A 49 -13.33 0.83 11.97
CA GLY A 49 -14.27 -0.29 12.07
C GLY A 49 -14.46 -0.80 13.50
N THR A 50 -15.27 -1.83 13.65
CA THR A 50 -15.68 -2.37 14.96
C THR A 50 -15.37 -3.87 15.03
N CYS A 51 -14.64 -4.29 16.07
CA CYS A 51 -14.32 -5.70 16.30
C CYS A 51 -15.50 -6.44 16.92
N GLN A 52 -16.29 -7.11 16.09
CA GLN A 52 -17.48 -7.86 16.49
C GLN A 52 -17.41 -9.32 15.99
N ASP A 53 -18.30 -10.19 16.47
CA ASP A 53 -18.34 -11.58 16.02
C ASP A 53 -18.86 -11.71 14.58
N ASP A 54 -18.28 -12.63 13.82
CA ASP A 54 -18.54 -12.80 12.39
C ASP A 54 -19.94 -13.32 12.02
N HIS A 55 -20.72 -13.77 13.00
CA HIS A 55 -22.13 -14.12 12.86
C HIS A 55 -23.08 -12.92 12.96
N LEU A 56 -22.61 -11.77 13.46
CA LEU A 56 -23.40 -10.55 13.54
C LEU A 56 -23.50 -9.88 12.16
N HIS A 57 -24.57 -9.10 11.95
CA HIS A 57 -24.70 -8.33 10.71
C HIS A 57 -23.62 -7.24 10.64
N CYS A 58 -22.87 -7.22 9.54
CA CYS A 58 -21.92 -6.17 9.24
C CYS A 58 -22.44 -5.34 8.08
N SER A 59 -22.50 -4.01 8.24
CA SER A 59 -22.86 -3.09 7.16
C SER A 59 -21.80 -3.01 6.05
N GLY A 60 -20.64 -3.67 6.22
CA GLY A 60 -19.58 -3.80 5.22
C GLY A 60 -19.05 -5.24 5.12
N SER A 61 -17.75 -5.43 5.29
CA SER A 61 -17.10 -6.76 5.18
C SER A 61 -16.23 -7.08 6.40
N TYR A 62 -16.10 -8.38 6.70
CA TYR A 62 -15.27 -8.87 7.79
C TYR A 62 -13.82 -9.05 7.36
N VAL A 63 -12.90 -8.45 8.11
CA VAL A 63 -11.44 -8.61 7.94
C VAL A 63 -10.86 -9.38 9.13
N THR A 64 -10.01 -10.37 8.84
CA THR A 64 -9.36 -11.22 9.85
C THR A 64 -8.05 -10.60 10.35
N GLY A 65 -7.63 -10.97 11.57
CA GLY A 65 -6.31 -10.61 12.11
C GLY A 65 -6.14 -9.17 12.61
N LEU A 66 -7.23 -8.40 12.69
CA LEU A 66 -7.23 -6.99 13.12
C LEU A 66 -7.93 -6.77 14.47
N CYS A 67 -8.40 -7.85 15.09
CA CYS A 67 -9.09 -7.85 16.37
C CYS A 67 -8.42 -8.84 17.32
N SER A 68 -8.26 -8.44 18.57
CA SER A 68 -7.86 -9.36 19.63
C SER A 68 -9.08 -10.20 20.05
N GLY A 69 -8.91 -11.51 20.22
CA GLY A 69 -10.00 -12.40 20.60
C GLY A 69 -9.85 -13.78 19.98
N ASP A 70 -10.92 -14.56 20.05
CA ASP A 70 -11.02 -15.86 19.39
C ASP A 70 -11.19 -15.74 17.86
N ALA A 71 -11.25 -16.90 17.18
CA ALA A 71 -11.28 -16.98 15.73
C ALA A 71 -12.54 -16.39 15.06
N HIS A 72 -13.62 -16.20 15.82
CA HIS A 72 -14.87 -15.62 15.34
C HIS A 72 -14.91 -14.10 15.46
N ARG A 73 -13.99 -13.52 16.25
CA ARG A 73 -13.89 -12.07 16.38
C ARG A 73 -13.18 -11.45 15.18
N ARG A 74 -13.93 -10.74 14.34
CA ARG A 74 -13.43 -10.13 13.10
C ARG A 74 -13.73 -8.64 13.07
N CYS A 75 -12.92 -7.90 12.31
CA CYS A 75 -13.18 -6.48 12.13
C CYS A 75 -14.35 -6.31 11.16
N CYS A 76 -15.53 -5.94 11.64
CA CYS A 76 -16.58 -5.40 10.78
C CYS A 76 -16.21 -3.98 10.44
N SER A 77 -15.70 -3.79 9.24
CA SER A 77 -15.50 -2.46 8.72
C SER A 77 -16.52 -2.20 7.64
N SER A 78 -17.13 -1.01 7.68
CA SER A 78 -17.91 -0.44 6.58
C SER A 78 -17.04 -0.14 5.36
N HIS A 79 -15.84 -0.75 5.26
CA HIS A 79 -15.12 -0.92 4.02
C HIS A 79 -15.94 -1.74 3.00
N THR A 80 -17.03 -1.18 2.48
CA THR A 80 -17.02 -0.99 1.03
C THR A 80 -15.70 -0.30 0.69
N ALA A 81 -15.04 -0.65 -0.40
CA ALA A 81 -13.99 0.21 -0.92
C ALA A 81 -14.61 1.58 -1.26
N VAL A 82 -14.93 2.41 -0.27
CA VAL A 82 -15.30 3.80 -0.44
C VAL A 82 -14.00 4.52 -0.47
N ASP A 83 -13.45 4.54 -1.67
CA ASP A 83 -12.55 5.58 -2.08
C ASP A 83 -13.34 6.89 -2.13
N ILE A 84 -13.51 7.52 -0.97
CA ILE A 84 -13.85 8.94 -0.92
C ILE A 84 -12.57 9.68 -1.26
N GLY A 85 -12.20 9.64 -2.54
CA GLY A 85 -11.10 10.41 -3.11
C GLY A 85 -9.70 9.82 -2.95
N GLY A 86 -9.50 8.52 -2.73
CA GLY A 86 -8.22 7.86 -3.04
C GLY A 86 -8.29 7.17 -4.40
N CYS A 87 -7.25 6.43 -4.76
CA CYS A 87 -7.17 5.70 -6.02
C CYS A 87 -7.25 4.20 -5.78
N SER A 88 -8.34 3.59 -6.24
CA SER A 88 -8.66 2.22 -5.85
C SER A 88 -7.77 1.23 -6.61
N GLY A 89 -7.30 0.21 -5.91
CA GLY A 89 -6.53 -0.88 -6.51
C GLY A 89 -5.09 -0.53 -6.87
N VAL A 90 -4.55 0.62 -6.46
CA VAL A 90 -3.12 0.95 -6.62
C VAL A 90 -2.49 1.37 -5.29
N LYS A 91 -1.40 0.71 -4.92
CA LYS A 91 -0.53 1.14 -3.83
C LYS A 91 0.68 1.86 -4.41
N ILE A 92 0.82 3.14 -4.08
CA ILE A 92 1.96 3.98 -4.49
C ILE A 92 2.83 4.23 -3.27
N TYR A 93 4.05 3.68 -3.25
CA TYR A 93 5.05 4.04 -2.25
C TYR A 93 5.69 5.38 -2.61
N SER A 94 5.67 6.30 -1.64
CA SER A 94 6.28 7.62 -1.79
C SER A 94 7.80 7.51 -1.92
N ARG A 95 8.40 8.58 -2.43
CA ARG A 95 9.86 8.78 -2.45
C ARG A 95 10.53 8.50 -1.10
N ASP A 96 9.96 9.04 -0.03
CA ASP A 96 10.51 8.85 1.32
C ASP A 96 10.44 7.39 1.77
N SER A 97 9.39 6.67 1.37
CA SER A 97 9.19 5.26 1.77
C SER A 97 10.32 4.36 1.26
N TRP A 98 10.72 4.51 -0.01
CA TRP A 98 11.79 3.70 -0.59
C TRP A 98 13.20 4.28 -0.37
N GLY A 99 13.31 5.38 0.39
CA GLY A 99 14.57 6.02 0.73
C GLY A 99 15.20 6.76 -0.45
N ALA A 100 14.39 7.48 -1.23
CA ALA A 100 14.87 8.36 -2.29
C ALA A 100 15.77 9.45 -1.73
N ARG A 101 16.88 9.73 -2.41
CA ARG A 101 17.59 10.99 -2.16
C ARG A 101 16.86 12.17 -2.81
N ARG A 102 17.20 13.37 -2.35
CA ARG A 102 16.64 14.63 -2.89
C ARG A 102 17.07 14.83 -4.36
N PRO A 103 16.17 15.32 -5.23
CA PRO A 103 16.55 15.72 -6.58
C PRO A 103 17.49 16.93 -6.54
N LYS A 104 18.35 17.09 -7.55
CA LYS A 104 19.22 18.28 -7.70
C LYS A 104 18.40 19.52 -8.07
N SER A 105 17.42 19.34 -8.96
CA SER A 105 16.45 20.34 -9.41
C SER A 105 15.18 19.66 -9.93
N PHE A 106 14.11 20.43 -10.11
CA PHE A 106 12.88 19.95 -10.71
C PHE A 106 12.21 21.05 -11.53
N SER A 107 11.47 20.64 -12.56
CA SER A 107 10.57 21.50 -13.32
C SER A 107 9.13 21.03 -13.09
N THR A 108 8.21 21.97 -12.91
CA THR A 108 6.79 21.66 -12.71
C THR A 108 6.17 21.06 -13.97
N PHE A 109 5.43 19.97 -13.80
CA PHE A 109 4.61 19.38 -14.86
C PHE A 109 3.23 20.06 -14.87
N HIS A 110 2.74 20.40 -16.06
CA HIS A 110 1.41 21.00 -16.24
C HIS A 110 0.41 19.93 -16.66
N THR A 111 -0.59 19.68 -15.81
CA THR A 111 -1.61 18.65 -15.99
C THR A 111 -2.86 19.21 -16.68
N PRO A 112 -3.66 18.37 -17.37
CA PRO A 112 -3.48 16.92 -17.54
C PRO A 112 -2.43 16.55 -18.60
N ALA A 113 -1.72 15.46 -18.37
CA ALA A 113 -0.88 14.81 -19.37
C ALA A 113 -1.74 14.19 -20.48
N SER A 114 -1.39 14.42 -21.75
CA SER A 114 -2.07 13.79 -22.89
C SER A 114 -1.41 12.49 -23.34
N LEU A 115 -0.23 12.17 -22.81
CA LEU A 115 0.57 11.00 -23.19
C LEU A 115 0.93 10.18 -21.95
N PHE A 116 0.97 8.85 -22.10
CA PHE A 116 1.49 7.93 -21.09
C PHE A 116 2.43 6.91 -21.74
N PHE A 117 3.65 6.80 -21.24
CA PHE A 117 4.67 5.93 -21.81
C PHE A 117 4.95 4.72 -20.91
N ILE A 118 4.98 3.53 -21.53
CA ILE A 118 5.42 2.30 -20.88
C ILE A 118 6.89 2.06 -21.19
N HIS A 119 7.65 1.80 -20.14
CA HIS A 119 9.07 1.49 -20.17
C HIS A 119 9.37 0.17 -19.47
N HIS A 120 10.57 -0.35 -19.69
CA HIS A 120 11.24 -1.24 -18.76
C HIS A 120 12.56 -0.61 -18.29
N THR A 121 13.15 -1.14 -17.22
CA THR A 121 14.47 -0.68 -16.77
C THR A 121 15.62 -1.41 -17.47
N ALA A 122 15.32 -2.50 -18.21
CA ALA A 122 16.29 -3.40 -18.82
C ALA A 122 17.28 -4.02 -17.81
N GLY A 123 16.94 -4.02 -16.53
CA GLY A 123 17.76 -4.53 -15.44
C GLY A 123 17.15 -5.78 -14.79
N HIS A 124 17.59 -6.06 -13.57
CA HIS A 124 17.02 -7.12 -12.75
C HIS A 124 15.63 -6.71 -12.23
N GLY A 125 14.71 -7.68 -12.19
CA GLY A 125 13.44 -7.53 -11.49
C GLY A 125 13.61 -7.51 -9.97
N CYS A 126 12.55 -7.15 -9.27
CA CYS A 126 12.45 -7.16 -7.82
C CYS A 126 11.07 -7.68 -7.40
N HIS A 127 10.96 -8.40 -6.29
CA HIS A 127 9.78 -9.22 -5.95
C HIS A 127 9.21 -8.94 -4.56
N ASP A 128 9.80 -8.02 -3.81
CA ASP A 128 9.33 -7.55 -2.51
C ASP A 128 9.76 -6.09 -2.31
N PHE A 129 9.19 -5.44 -1.30
CA PHE A 129 9.46 -4.03 -1.04
C PHE A 129 10.95 -3.71 -0.84
N ASN A 130 11.69 -4.53 -0.11
CA ASN A 130 13.09 -4.26 0.20
C ASN A 130 13.97 -4.40 -1.04
N SER A 131 13.75 -5.46 -1.83
CA SER A 131 14.47 -5.64 -3.10
C SER A 131 14.12 -4.56 -4.11
N CYS A 132 12.85 -4.13 -4.19
CA CYS A 132 12.43 -3.06 -5.07
C CYS A 132 12.96 -1.69 -4.65
N ALA A 133 12.92 -1.36 -3.36
CA ALA A 133 13.50 -0.13 -2.83
C ALA A 133 15.02 -0.07 -3.08
N HIS A 134 15.73 -1.20 -2.96
CA HIS A 134 17.15 -1.30 -3.32
C HIS A 134 17.38 -1.03 -4.81
N THR A 135 16.61 -1.67 -5.69
CA THR A 135 16.69 -1.46 -7.15
C THR A 135 16.41 0.01 -7.52
N LEU A 136 15.40 0.64 -6.91
CA LEU A 136 15.07 2.05 -7.12
C LEU A 136 16.22 2.99 -6.77
N ARG A 137 16.85 2.80 -5.61
CA ARG A 137 18.03 3.58 -5.22
C ARG A 137 19.18 3.37 -6.20
N GLY A 138 19.40 2.13 -6.67
CA GLY A 138 20.39 1.84 -7.72
C GLY A 138 20.12 2.61 -9.02
N ILE A 139 18.88 2.62 -9.49
CA ILE A 139 18.45 3.36 -10.69
C ILE A 139 18.62 4.87 -10.48
N GLN A 140 18.20 5.40 -9.33
CA GLN A 140 18.36 6.82 -8.99
C GLN A 140 19.85 7.22 -8.92
N ASN A 141 20.70 6.38 -8.38
CA ASN A 141 22.15 6.60 -8.34
C ASN A 141 22.74 6.64 -9.74
N TYR A 142 22.47 5.63 -10.56
CA TYR A 142 22.91 5.61 -11.95
C TYR A 142 22.45 6.84 -12.74
N HIS A 143 21.18 7.22 -12.61
CA HIS A 143 20.64 8.39 -13.32
C HIS A 143 21.31 9.70 -12.90
N MET A 144 21.51 9.97 -11.61
CA MET A 144 22.05 11.28 -11.21
C MET A 144 23.58 11.32 -11.17
N ASP A 145 24.25 10.22 -10.80
CA ASP A 145 25.70 10.19 -10.65
C ASP A 145 26.40 9.82 -11.96
N THR A 146 25.85 8.86 -12.71
CA THR A 146 26.45 8.41 -13.98
C THR A 146 25.91 9.17 -15.19
N ARG A 147 24.59 9.38 -15.28
CA ARG A 147 24.00 10.15 -16.42
C ARG A 147 23.92 11.66 -16.17
N GLY A 148 24.28 12.10 -14.96
CA GLY A 148 24.28 13.53 -14.60
C GLY A 148 22.89 14.15 -14.44
N TRP A 149 21.81 13.36 -14.43
CA TRP A 149 20.45 13.88 -14.33
C TRP A 149 20.14 14.47 -12.96
N ASP A 150 19.04 15.20 -12.89
CA ASP A 150 18.59 15.84 -11.65
C ASP A 150 17.92 14.85 -10.68
N ASP A 151 17.37 13.76 -11.20
CA ASP A 151 16.70 12.72 -10.44
C ASP A 151 16.52 11.45 -11.29
N ILE A 152 15.96 10.39 -10.70
CA ILE A 152 15.42 9.24 -11.42
C ILE A 152 14.54 9.69 -12.60
N GLY A 153 14.74 9.13 -13.80
CA GLY A 153 14.11 9.68 -15.01
C GLY A 153 12.62 9.41 -15.18
N TYR A 154 12.08 8.37 -14.53
CA TYR A 154 10.70 7.95 -14.70
C TYR A 154 9.76 8.66 -13.72
N SER A 155 8.50 8.88 -14.12
CA SER A 155 7.46 9.39 -13.21
C SER A 155 7.13 8.36 -12.14
N PHE A 156 6.93 7.11 -12.57
CA PHE A 156 6.65 5.97 -11.71
C PHE A 156 7.44 4.75 -12.15
N LEU A 157 7.69 3.84 -11.21
CA LEU A 157 8.26 2.52 -11.47
C LEU A 157 7.37 1.46 -10.83
N VAL A 158 7.38 0.24 -11.37
CA VAL A 158 6.58 -0.88 -10.85
C VAL A 158 7.46 -2.11 -10.68
N GLY A 159 7.35 -2.74 -9.51
CA GLY A 159 8.05 -3.99 -9.18
C GLY A 159 7.19 -5.22 -9.47
N GLN A 160 7.84 -6.39 -9.56
CA GLN A 160 7.14 -7.67 -9.65
C GLN A 160 6.44 -8.05 -8.32
N ASP A 161 6.59 -7.24 -7.29
CA ASP A 161 5.77 -7.29 -6.08
C ASP A 161 4.36 -6.69 -6.26
N GLY A 162 4.06 -6.13 -7.44
CA GLY A 162 2.77 -5.52 -7.76
C GLY A 162 2.58 -4.13 -7.17
N ASN A 163 3.63 -3.50 -6.64
CA ASN A 163 3.55 -2.15 -6.08
C ASN A 163 4.08 -1.11 -7.07
N VAL A 164 3.48 0.08 -7.01
CA VAL A 164 3.98 1.27 -7.71
C VAL A 164 4.88 2.06 -6.77
N TYR A 165 5.94 2.61 -7.32
CA TYR A 165 6.92 3.42 -6.63
C TYR A 165 7.02 4.79 -7.30
N GLU A 166 6.87 5.83 -6.50
CA GLU A 166 6.99 7.20 -6.96
C GLU A 166 8.44 7.52 -7.37
N GLY A 167 8.64 7.82 -8.66
CA GLY A 167 9.87 8.41 -9.17
C GLY A 167 9.77 9.92 -9.05
N ARG A 168 9.68 10.62 -10.19
CA ARG A 168 9.39 12.08 -10.19
C ARG A 168 7.93 12.42 -9.87
N GLY A 169 7.05 11.42 -9.87
CA GLY A 169 5.66 11.58 -9.49
C GLY A 169 4.84 12.40 -10.49
N TRP A 170 3.70 12.92 -10.02
CA TRP A 170 2.71 13.63 -10.85
C TRP A 170 3.05 15.10 -11.12
N HIS A 171 3.89 15.71 -10.29
CA HIS A 171 4.07 17.18 -10.29
C HIS A 171 5.35 17.64 -10.99
N HIS A 172 6.21 16.70 -11.43
CA HIS A 172 7.52 17.04 -11.96
C HIS A 172 7.78 16.38 -13.33
N VAL A 173 8.40 17.15 -14.22
CA VAL A 173 8.79 16.72 -15.57
C VAL A 173 9.80 15.58 -15.50
N GLY A 174 9.55 14.53 -16.29
CA GLY A 174 10.39 13.34 -16.45
C GLY A 174 11.72 13.57 -17.17
N ALA A 175 12.52 12.52 -17.29
CA ALA A 175 13.65 12.40 -18.23
C ALA A 175 13.63 11.04 -18.95
N HIS A 176 12.43 10.45 -19.13
CA HIS A 176 12.22 9.09 -19.62
C HIS A 176 12.11 9.01 -21.15
N THR A 177 11.46 9.98 -21.79
CA THR A 177 11.15 9.96 -23.23
C THR A 177 11.53 11.31 -23.83
N GLN A 178 12.66 11.37 -24.52
CA GLN A 178 13.17 12.59 -25.14
C GLN A 178 12.12 13.19 -26.10
N GLY A 179 11.90 14.50 -26.03
CA GLY A 179 10.86 15.20 -26.82
C GLY A 179 9.46 15.20 -26.19
N TYR A 180 9.19 14.32 -25.22
CA TYR A 180 7.84 14.13 -24.65
C TYR A 180 7.76 14.26 -23.14
N ASN A 181 8.89 14.46 -22.44
CA ASN A 181 8.97 14.53 -20.97
C ASN A 181 8.01 15.56 -20.32
N SER A 182 7.68 16.65 -21.00
CA SER A 182 6.76 17.70 -20.51
C SER A 182 5.31 17.52 -20.95
N ARG A 183 5.02 16.50 -21.76
CA ARG A 183 3.68 16.20 -22.32
C ARG A 183 3.08 14.90 -21.77
N GLY A 184 3.90 14.04 -21.16
CA GLY A 184 3.46 12.75 -20.67
C GLY A 184 4.18 12.28 -19.42
N PHE A 185 3.52 11.34 -18.74
CA PHE A 185 4.12 10.56 -17.66
C PHE A 185 4.63 9.21 -18.17
N ALA A 186 5.45 8.54 -17.38
CA ALA A 186 5.89 7.18 -17.67
C ALA A 186 5.83 6.26 -16.45
N ALA A 187 5.44 5.00 -16.70
CA ALA A 187 5.63 3.89 -15.78
C ALA A 187 6.70 2.94 -16.35
N SER A 188 7.77 2.71 -15.58
CA SER A 188 8.82 1.77 -15.95
C SER A 188 8.73 0.48 -15.14
N PHE A 189 8.55 -0.64 -15.82
CA PHE A 189 8.61 -1.96 -15.18
C PHE A 189 10.06 -2.29 -14.82
N MET A 190 10.32 -2.52 -13.54
CA MET A 190 11.63 -2.94 -13.06
C MET A 190 11.88 -4.39 -13.50
N GLY A 191 12.79 -4.56 -14.48
CA GLY A 191 13.09 -5.84 -15.11
C GLY A 191 13.45 -5.69 -16.60
N ASN A 192 13.64 -6.84 -17.25
CA ASN A 192 13.87 -6.94 -18.69
C ASN A 192 12.81 -7.87 -19.30
N PHE A 193 11.95 -7.30 -20.15
CA PHE A 193 10.78 -7.99 -20.71
C PHE A 193 10.90 -8.23 -22.22
N MET A 194 12.12 -8.50 -22.70
CA MET A 194 12.35 -8.93 -24.08
C MET A 194 11.71 -10.30 -24.36
N THR A 195 11.87 -11.25 -23.44
CA THR A 195 11.51 -12.67 -23.69
C THR A 195 10.37 -13.20 -22.82
N HIS A 196 9.91 -12.41 -21.85
CA HIS A 196 8.80 -12.77 -20.96
C HIS A 196 8.05 -11.52 -20.52
N LEU A 197 6.80 -11.69 -20.07
CA LEU A 197 5.98 -10.60 -19.56
C LEU A 197 6.32 -10.26 -18.09
N PRO A 198 6.08 -9.01 -17.65
CA PRO A 198 5.86 -8.74 -16.25
C PRO A 198 4.71 -9.59 -15.71
N ASN A 199 4.71 -9.88 -14.42
CA ASN A 199 3.59 -10.60 -13.83
C ASN A 199 2.29 -9.76 -13.84
N ALA A 200 1.16 -10.47 -13.69
CA ALA A 200 -0.16 -9.85 -13.74
C ALA A 200 -0.35 -8.76 -12.67
N ALA A 201 0.23 -8.94 -11.48
CA ALA A 201 0.15 -7.95 -10.39
C ALA A 201 0.76 -6.60 -10.80
N SER A 202 1.96 -6.63 -11.41
CA SER A 202 2.63 -5.42 -11.91
C SER A 202 1.81 -4.73 -13.00
N MET A 203 1.29 -5.51 -13.96
CA MET A 203 0.52 -4.96 -15.08
C MET A 203 -0.78 -4.34 -14.60
N ASN A 204 -1.47 -4.99 -13.66
CA ASN A 204 -2.68 -4.47 -13.04
C ASN A 204 -2.41 -3.20 -12.23
N ALA A 205 -1.28 -3.14 -11.53
CA ALA A 205 -0.87 -1.94 -10.77
C ALA A 205 -0.67 -0.73 -11.68
N VAL A 206 -0.09 -0.91 -12.87
CA VAL A 206 0.05 0.19 -13.86
C VAL A 206 -1.29 0.60 -14.44
N LYS A 207 -2.18 -0.35 -14.76
CA LYS A 207 -3.54 -0.03 -15.22
C LYS A 207 -4.31 0.77 -14.16
N ALA A 208 -4.22 0.36 -12.89
CA ALA A 208 -4.82 1.07 -11.77
C ALA A 208 -4.17 2.45 -11.51
N LEU A 209 -2.85 2.58 -11.69
CA LEU A 209 -2.14 3.86 -11.64
C LEU A 209 -2.64 4.85 -12.71
N ILE A 210 -2.85 4.37 -13.93
CA ILE A 210 -3.35 5.23 -15.02
C ILE A 210 -4.79 5.64 -14.74
N ALA A 211 -5.65 4.71 -14.32
CA ALA A 211 -7.03 5.01 -13.92
C ALA A 211 -7.08 6.05 -12.78
N CYS A 212 -6.21 5.89 -11.77
CA CYS A 212 -5.99 6.86 -10.71
C CYS A 212 -5.60 8.24 -11.24
N GLY A 213 -4.61 8.29 -12.14
CA GLY A 213 -4.17 9.54 -12.76
C GLY A 213 -5.28 10.26 -13.52
N VAL A 214 -6.14 9.50 -14.23
CA VAL A 214 -7.33 10.05 -14.91
C VAL A 214 -8.34 10.58 -13.90
N GLN A 215 -8.69 9.79 -12.88
CA GLN A 215 -9.63 10.19 -11.83
C GLN A 215 -9.19 11.45 -11.09
N LYS A 216 -7.87 11.61 -10.89
CA LYS A 216 -7.26 12.74 -10.19
C LYS A 216 -7.00 13.96 -11.08
N GLY A 217 -7.26 13.87 -12.38
CA GLY A 217 -7.00 14.94 -13.34
C GLY A 217 -5.52 15.14 -13.69
N TYR A 218 -4.64 14.21 -13.31
CA TYR A 218 -3.25 14.20 -13.73
C TYR A 218 -3.10 13.74 -15.18
N ILE A 219 -3.94 12.80 -15.63
CA ILE A 219 -3.93 12.25 -16.99
C ILE A 219 -5.25 12.63 -17.67
N SER A 220 -5.21 13.02 -18.94
CA SER A 220 -6.42 13.29 -19.72
C SER A 220 -7.23 11.99 -19.88
N PRO A 221 -8.57 12.01 -19.76
CA PRO A 221 -9.39 10.85 -20.11
C PRO A 221 -9.22 10.37 -21.55
N SER A 222 -8.73 11.23 -22.46
CA SER A 222 -8.43 10.93 -23.86
C SER A 222 -6.93 10.79 -24.12
N TYR A 223 -6.15 10.37 -23.12
CA TYR A 223 -4.71 10.15 -23.28
C TYR A 223 -4.41 9.11 -24.36
N HIS A 224 -3.18 9.15 -24.87
CA HIS A 224 -2.62 8.11 -25.74
C HIS A 224 -1.53 7.36 -24.98
N LEU A 225 -1.54 6.03 -25.08
CA LEU A 225 -0.56 5.13 -24.51
C LEU A 225 0.42 4.66 -25.58
N TYR A 226 1.71 4.70 -25.24
CA TYR A 226 2.80 4.31 -26.13
C TYR A 226 3.82 3.45 -25.39
N GLY A 227 4.48 2.54 -26.09
CA GLY A 227 5.78 2.03 -25.67
C GLY A 227 6.88 3.04 -25.98
N HIS A 228 7.98 3.05 -25.24
CA HIS A 228 9.08 3.97 -25.53
C HIS A 228 9.58 3.87 -26.99
N ARG A 229 9.65 2.66 -27.54
CA ARG A 229 10.04 2.40 -28.94
C ARG A 229 9.12 3.01 -29.99
N ASP A 230 7.89 3.42 -29.66
CA ASP A 230 6.98 4.08 -30.60
C ASP A 230 7.46 5.49 -30.99
N VAL A 231 8.29 6.10 -30.12
CA VAL A 231 8.74 7.48 -30.26
C VAL A 231 10.25 7.67 -30.14
N GLY A 232 11.00 6.57 -30.08
CA GLY A 232 12.45 6.59 -29.93
C GLY A 232 13.13 5.35 -30.52
N SER A 233 14.39 5.48 -30.89
CA SER A 233 15.20 4.36 -31.37
C SER A 233 15.72 3.54 -30.18
N THR A 234 14.89 2.62 -29.69
CA THR A 234 15.16 1.80 -28.51
C THR A 234 14.39 0.49 -28.56
N GLU A 235 14.85 -0.53 -27.85
CA GLU A 235 14.10 -1.76 -27.61
C GLU A 235 13.14 -1.64 -26.41
N CYS A 236 13.15 -0.54 -25.66
CA CYS A 236 12.23 -0.36 -24.54
C CYS A 236 10.75 -0.29 -25.03
N PRO A 237 9.76 -0.98 -24.41
CA PRO A 237 9.76 -1.66 -23.11
C PRO A 237 10.07 -3.18 -23.15
N GLY A 238 10.67 -3.66 -24.23
CA GLY A 238 10.97 -5.06 -24.49
C GLY A 238 9.89 -5.76 -25.30
N ASP A 239 10.24 -6.77 -26.09
CA ASP A 239 9.35 -7.32 -27.13
C ASP A 239 8.06 -7.92 -26.58
N GLN A 240 8.12 -8.70 -25.49
CA GLN A 240 6.91 -9.29 -24.91
C GLN A 240 6.02 -8.22 -24.28
N LEU A 241 6.58 -7.31 -23.49
CA LEU A 241 5.80 -6.25 -22.87
C LEU A 241 5.23 -5.28 -23.93
N TYR A 242 5.99 -4.97 -24.98
CA TYR A 242 5.53 -4.15 -26.08
C TYR A 242 4.34 -4.78 -26.80
N LYS A 243 4.40 -6.08 -27.10
CA LYS A 243 3.27 -6.81 -27.69
C LYS A 243 2.03 -6.81 -26.78
N GLU A 244 2.22 -6.93 -25.48
CA GLU A 244 1.13 -6.90 -24.50
C GLU A 244 0.43 -5.55 -24.44
N ILE A 245 1.16 -4.44 -24.35
CA ILE A 245 0.55 -3.11 -24.20
C ILE A 245 -0.24 -2.67 -25.43
N GLN A 246 0.00 -3.26 -26.61
CA GLN A 246 -0.80 -3.02 -27.81
C GLN A 246 -2.26 -3.45 -27.65
N SER A 247 -2.54 -4.34 -26.70
CA SER A 247 -3.91 -4.75 -26.35
C SER A 247 -4.58 -3.86 -25.31
N TRP A 248 -3.84 -2.92 -24.70
CA TRP A 248 -4.36 -2.10 -23.61
C TRP A 248 -5.24 -0.96 -24.14
N PRO A 249 -6.21 -0.49 -23.35
CA PRO A 249 -6.96 0.71 -23.68
C PRO A 249 -6.04 1.90 -23.94
N HIS A 250 -6.43 2.75 -24.88
CA HIS A 250 -5.69 3.95 -25.30
C HIS A 250 -4.34 3.70 -25.97
N TYR A 251 -3.93 2.45 -26.24
CA TYR A 251 -2.76 2.23 -27.07
C TYR A 251 -2.96 2.86 -28.45
N SER A 252 -1.97 3.64 -28.89
CA SER A 252 -2.05 4.40 -30.13
C SER A 252 -1.07 3.86 -31.17
N HIS A 253 -1.58 3.58 -32.37
CA HIS A 253 -0.79 3.14 -33.52
C HIS A 253 -0.27 4.31 -34.37
N THR A 254 -0.62 5.55 -34.01
CA THR A 254 -0.21 6.76 -34.72
C THR A 254 0.84 7.51 -33.93
N HIS A 255 1.88 7.98 -34.61
CA HIS A 255 2.92 8.78 -33.97
C HIS A 255 2.33 10.10 -33.40
N PRO A 256 2.71 10.50 -32.17
CA PRO A 256 2.13 11.65 -31.45
C PRO A 256 2.66 13.05 -31.83
#